data_AF-A0A8T4F8A8-F1
#
_entry.id   AF-A0A8T4F8A8-F1
#
_cell.length_a   1.000
_cell.length_b   1.000
_cell.length_c   1.000
_cell.angle_alpha   90.00
_cell.angle_beta   90.00
_cell.angle_gamma   90.00
#
_symmetry.space_group_name_H-M   'P 1'
#
loop_
_entity.id
_entity.type
_entity.pdbx_description
1 polymer ?
#
loop_
_entity_poly.entity_id
_entity_poly.type
_entity_poly.pdbx_seq_one_letter_code
_entity_poly.pdbx_strand_id
1 'polypeptide(L)' 'MSHEPRTGNPGGRGIEKTAADIDERIRRTATLTRQHLSAEAIAYRLGVSARTVQRYRARLRETP' A
#
# COMPACT_ATOMS: atom_id res chain seq x y z
N MET A 1 3.44 26.47 -38.07
CA MET A 1 3.54 24.99 -38.06
C MET A 1 3.70 24.58 -36.60
N SER A 2 2.62 24.08 -36.00
CA SER A 2 2.57 23.74 -34.58
C SER A 2 3.31 22.43 -34.34
N HIS A 3 4.34 22.46 -33.49
CA HIS A 3 4.99 21.26 -32.99
C HIS A 3 4.18 20.75 -31.79
N GLU A 4 3.40 19.69 -32.00
CA GLU A 4 2.84 18.91 -30.90
C GLU A 4 3.98 18.13 -30.21
N PRO A 5 4.11 18.20 -28.86
CA PRO A 5 4.99 17.28 -28.16
C PRO A 5 4.33 15.90 -28.15
N ARG A 6 5.04 14.90 -28.72
CA ARG A 6 4.63 13.50 -28.67
C ARG A 6 4.41 13.07 -27.22
N THR A 7 3.16 12.73 -26.93
CA THR A 7 2.71 12.15 -25.65
C THR A 7 3.59 10.96 -25.31
N GLY A 8 4.41 11.12 -24.26
CA GLY A 8 5.21 10.06 -23.69
C GLY A 8 4.30 8.92 -23.22
N ASN A 9 4.68 7.70 -23.60
CA ASN A 9 4.03 6.46 -23.21
C ASN A 9 4.06 6.29 -21.67
N PRO A 10 2.93 6.25 -20.95
CA PRO A 10 2.90 6.15 -19.48
C PRO A 10 3.00 4.69 -18.99
N GLY A 11 3.89 3.89 -19.57
CA GLY A 11 3.94 2.44 -19.34
C GLY A 11 4.64 1.95 -18.06
N GLY A 12 5.26 2.83 -17.26
CA GLY A 12 6.13 2.38 -16.14
C GLY A 12 5.88 3.00 -14.76
N ARG A 13 5.19 4.15 -14.67
CA ARG A 13 5.12 4.94 -13.42
C ARG A 13 4.02 4.52 -12.42
N GLY A 14 3.09 3.65 -12.82
CA GLY A 14 1.95 3.24 -11.97
C GLY A 14 2.30 2.14 -10.97
N ILE A 15 3.07 1.15 -11.39
CA ILE A 15 3.41 -0.05 -10.62
C ILE A 15 4.37 0.26 -9.46
N GLU A 16 5.39 1.09 -9.67
CA GLU A 16 6.38 1.44 -8.64
C GLU A 16 5.76 2.27 -7.51
N LYS A 17 4.89 3.24 -7.86
CA LYS A 17 4.09 3.99 -6.88
C LYS A 17 3.17 3.07 -6.08
N THR A 18 2.60 2.07 -6.73
CA THR A 18 1.69 1.11 -6.09
C THR A 18 2.45 0.16 -5.15
N ALA A 19 3.65 -0.30 -5.53
CA ALA A 19 4.48 -1.15 -4.68
C ALA A 19 4.96 -0.40 -3.43
N ALA A 20 5.48 0.82 -3.59
CA ALA A 20 5.90 1.67 -2.47
C ALA A 20 4.73 2.04 -1.54
N ASP A 21 3.53 2.29 -2.08
CA ASP A 21 2.31 2.51 -1.30
C ASP A 21 1.92 1.26 -0.48
N ILE A 22 2.03 0.08 -1.08
CA ILE A 22 1.74 -1.19 -0.41
C ILE A 22 2.73 -1.45 0.74
N ASP A 23 4.03 -1.25 0.51
CA ASP A 23 5.05 -1.44 1.56
C ASP A 23 4.88 -0.44 2.70
N GLU A 24 4.55 0.81 2.38
CA GLU A 24 4.21 1.82 3.39
C GLU A 24 2.98 1.42 4.22
N ARG A 25 1.93 0.91 3.57
CA ARG A 25 0.74 0.41 4.26
C ARG A 25 1.01 -0.82 5.12
N ILE A 26 1.90 -1.71 4.69
CA ILE A 26 2.34 -2.86 5.49
C ILE A 26 3.10 -2.38 6.74
N ARG A 27 4.04 -1.44 6.59
CA ARG A 27 4.78 -0.86 7.73
C ARG A 27 3.85 -0.16 8.71
N ARG A 28 2.90 0.64 8.24
CA ARG A 28 1.88 1.27 9.11
C ARG A 28 1.01 0.23 9.81
N THR A 29 0.61 -0.83 9.10
CA THR A 29 -0.14 -1.95 9.70
C THR A 29 0.65 -2.61 10.83
N ALA A 30 1.96 -2.79 10.68
CA ALA A 30 2.82 -3.34 11.72
C ALA A 30 2.83 -2.45 12.97
N THR A 31 3.07 -1.15 12.80
CA THR A 31 3.07 -0.17 13.90
C THR A 31 1.74 -0.14 14.64
N LEU A 32 0.62 -0.08 13.92
CA LEU A 32 -0.71 -0.05 14.53
C LEU A 32 -1.06 -1.39 15.21
N THR A 33 -0.56 -2.51 14.69
CA THR A 33 -0.73 -3.82 15.33
C THR A 33 0.06 -3.90 16.64
N ARG A 34 1.27 -3.32 16.71
CA ARG A 34 2.05 -3.20 17.97
C ARG A 34 1.38 -2.27 19.00
N GLN A 35 0.57 -1.32 18.55
CA GLN A 35 -0.28 -0.49 19.42
C GLN A 35 -1.58 -1.20 19.86
N HIS A 36 -1.70 -2.50 19.63
CA HIS A 36 -2.87 -3.32 19.96
C HIS A 36 -4.19 -2.89 19.28
N LEU A 37 -4.12 -2.21 18.12
CA LEU A 37 -5.34 -1.90 17.37
C LEU A 37 -5.98 -3.14 16.74
N SER A 38 -7.32 -3.15 16.72
CA SER A 38 -8.10 -4.14 16.00
C SER A 38 -7.89 -4.02 14.48
N ALA A 39 -8.12 -5.11 13.75
CA ALA A 39 -7.99 -5.10 12.29
C ALA A 39 -8.95 -4.10 11.63
N GLU A 40 -10.14 -3.88 12.20
CA GLU A 40 -11.13 -2.92 11.70
C GLU A 40 -10.67 -1.47 11.89
N ALA A 41 -10.10 -1.13 13.05
CA ALA A 41 -9.58 0.21 13.29
C ALA A 41 -8.40 0.54 12.36
N ILE A 42 -7.55 -0.46 12.08
CA ILE A 42 -6.44 -0.31 11.11
C ILE A 42 -6.99 -0.14 9.69
N ALA A 43 -7.98 -0.95 9.31
CA ALA A 43 -8.64 -0.88 8.01
C ALA A 43 -9.23 0.50 7.75
N TYR A 44 -9.96 1.04 8.73
CA TYR A 44 -10.51 2.39 8.69
C TYR A 44 -9.42 3.46 8.52
N ARG A 45 -8.34 3.39 9.32
CA ARG A 45 -7.24 4.37 9.25
C ARG A 45 -6.44 4.33 7.94
N LEU A 46 -6.31 3.16 7.33
CA LEU A 46 -5.53 2.98 6.09
C LEU A 46 -6.38 3.06 4.81
N GLY A 47 -7.70 3.18 4.95
CA GLY A 47 -8.64 3.19 3.83
C GLY A 47 -8.60 1.87 3.04
N VAL A 48 -8.46 0.74 3.74
CA VAL A 48 -8.41 -0.60 3.14
C VAL A 48 -9.42 -1.51 3.84
N SER A 49 -9.71 -2.68 3.26
CA SER A 49 -10.58 -3.67 3.89
C SER A 49 -9.87 -4.42 5.03
N ALA A 50 -10.62 -4.86 6.03
CA ALA A 50 -10.10 -5.70 7.13
C ALA A 50 -9.40 -6.97 6.63
N ARG A 51 -9.89 -7.58 5.54
CA ARG A 51 -9.24 -8.71 4.86
C ARG A 51 -7.83 -8.36 4.36
N THR A 52 -7.62 -7.15 3.86
CA THR A 52 -6.30 -6.67 3.42
C THR A 52 -5.36 -6.51 4.61
N VAL A 53 -5.85 -5.97 5.73
CA VAL A 53 -5.07 -5.88 6.98
C VAL A 53 -4.63 -7.26 7.47
N GLN A 54 -5.51 -8.28 7.40
CA GLN A 54 -5.15 -9.65 7.76
C GLN A 54 -4.04 -10.21 6.85
N ARG A 55 -4.09 -9.95 5.53
CA ARG A 55 -2.99 -10.34 4.61
C ARG A 55 -1.68 -9.65 4.96
N TYR A 56 -1.71 -8.37 5.30
CA TYR A 56 -0.51 -7.63 5.73
C TYR A 56 0.06 -8.21 7.05
N ARG A 57 -0.81 -8.52 8.02
CA ARG A 57 -0.39 -9.21 9.26
C ARG A 57 0.21 -10.58 9.01
N ALA A 58 -0.35 -11.36 8.08
CA ALA A 58 0.20 -12.66 7.73
C ALA A 58 1.62 -12.53 7.16
N ARG A 59 1.84 -11.60 6.21
CA ARG A 59 3.18 -11.30 5.67
C ARG A 59 4.20 -10.90 6.73
N LEU A 60 3.78 -10.11 7.73
CA LEU A 60 4.64 -9.70 8.84
C LEU A 60 5.07 -10.87 9.75
N ARG A 61 4.32 -11.98 9.79
CA ARG A 61 4.69 -13.19 10.55
C ARG A 61 5.60 -14.14 9.76
N GLU A 62 5.60 -14.03 8.43
CA GLU A 62 6.44 -14.84 7.54
C GLU A 62 7.86 -14.25 7.40
N THR A 63 8.06 -12.99 7.78
CA THR A 63 9.39 -12.36 7.79
C THR A 63 9.98 -12.50 9.20
N PRO A 64 10.99 -13.35 9.42
CA PRO A 64 11.58 -13.61 10.74
C PRO A 64 12.27 -12.40 11.37
#